data_AF-A0A2G9TQC7-F1
#
_entry.id   AF-A0A2G9TQC7-F1
#
_cell.length_a   1.000
_cell.length_b   1.000
_cell.length_c   1.000
_cell.angle_alpha   90.00
_cell.angle_beta   90.00
_cell.angle_gamma   90.00
#
_symmetry.space_group_name_H-M   'P 1'
#
loop_
_entity.id
_entity.type
_entity.pdbx_description
1 polymer ?
#
loop_
_entity_poly.entity_id
_entity_poly.type
_entity_poly.pdbx_seq_one_letter_code
_entity_poly.pdbx_strand_id
1 'polypeptide(L)'
;MRQDSLTTTMLTQTLRIGGRSRLEEALDAVGMSNVKLLQPADMDNVIEMLDKLVAPDSLVNDLLVTVARVAAERFPDEPHILRRVLSNVYILRFVNPLLISYMSGNLMNQQLAKAVQAAANVAAAASPRLEDVTVGSQCLRALFERLRAAAATAGEPEAPVKPSCPKHAETRCCDWMAIICHLLHYAMTSREGAPQVDPILFQLINAHKSSYS
;
A
#
# COMPACT_ATOMS: atom_id res chain seq x y z
N MET A 1 4.67 11.32 4.51
CA MET A 1 5.48 10.09 4.57
C MET A 1 6.60 10.06 3.52
N ARG A 2 7.39 11.14 3.37
CA ARG A 2 8.51 11.20 2.41
C ARG A 2 9.88 10.96 3.07
N GLN A 3 10.00 11.28 4.35
CA GLN A 3 11.16 10.92 5.15
C GLN A 3 11.05 9.48 5.61
N ASP A 4 12.19 8.86 5.85
CA ASP A 4 12.26 7.55 6.45
C ASP A 4 12.10 7.67 7.97
N SER A 5 11.12 6.94 8.49
CA SER A 5 10.85 6.76 9.91
C SER A 5 10.57 5.28 10.17
N LEU A 6 10.55 4.89 11.45
CA LEU A 6 10.15 3.54 11.86
C LEU A 6 8.83 3.14 11.19
N THR A 7 7.82 4.02 11.26
CA THR A 7 6.50 3.89 10.62
C THR A 7 6.60 3.58 9.13
N THR A 8 7.32 4.41 8.35
CA THR A 8 7.40 4.20 6.90
C THR A 8 8.19 2.95 6.55
N THR A 9 9.21 2.60 7.34
CA THR A 9 10.01 1.38 7.15
C THR A 9 9.15 0.16 7.39
N MET A 10 8.42 0.10 8.51
CA MET A 10 7.55 -1.03 8.84
C MET A 10 6.46 -1.19 7.78
N LEU A 11 5.75 -0.12 7.42
CA LEU A 11 4.73 -0.16 6.37
C LEU A 11 5.29 -0.68 5.03
N THR A 12 6.48 -0.20 4.65
CA THR A 12 7.14 -0.65 3.41
C THR A 12 7.51 -2.12 3.46
N GLN A 13 8.07 -2.61 4.58
CA GLN A 13 8.41 -4.03 4.73
C GLN A 13 7.16 -4.92 4.73
N THR A 14 6.08 -4.43 5.33
CA THR A 14 4.81 -5.14 5.38
C THR A 14 4.21 -5.33 4.00
N LEU A 15 4.20 -4.26 3.20
CA LEU A 15 3.79 -4.33 1.79
C LEU A 15 4.68 -5.27 0.99
N ARG A 16 5.99 -5.28 1.24
CA ARG A 16 6.91 -6.24 0.60
C ARG A 16 6.59 -7.68 0.97
N ILE A 17 6.35 -7.98 2.24
CA ILE A 17 5.98 -9.34 2.68
C ILE A 17 4.65 -9.76 2.04
N GLY A 18 3.65 -8.89 2.03
CA GLY A 18 2.30 -9.21 1.54
C GLY A 18 2.12 -9.17 0.02
N GLY A 19 2.97 -8.44 -0.70
CA GLY A 19 2.73 -8.11 -2.10
C GLY A 19 3.87 -8.41 -3.07
N ARG A 20 5.09 -8.71 -2.59
CA ARG A 20 6.25 -8.88 -3.48
C ARG A 20 6.10 -10.05 -4.44
N SER A 21 5.80 -11.26 -3.95
CA SER A 21 5.68 -12.46 -4.81
C SER A 21 4.64 -12.24 -5.90
N ARG A 22 3.47 -11.74 -5.53
CA ARG A 22 2.37 -11.42 -6.45
C ARG A 22 2.76 -10.36 -7.49
N LEU A 23 3.54 -9.36 -7.10
CA LEU A 23 4.04 -8.35 -8.03
C LEU A 23 5.04 -8.96 -9.03
N GLU A 24 6.00 -9.75 -8.56
CA GLU A 24 7.00 -10.42 -9.40
C GLU A 24 6.31 -11.40 -10.38
N GLU A 25 5.41 -12.25 -9.89
CA GLU A 25 4.60 -13.17 -10.72
C GLU A 25 3.77 -12.43 -11.77
N ALA A 26 3.17 -11.30 -11.40
CA ALA A 26 2.36 -10.53 -12.33
C ALA A 26 3.21 -9.80 -13.39
N LEU A 27 4.42 -9.36 -13.03
CA LEU A 27 5.40 -8.81 -13.98
C LEU A 27 5.91 -9.87 -14.95
N ASP A 28 6.11 -11.11 -14.49
CA ASP A 28 6.44 -12.24 -15.36
C ASP A 28 5.28 -12.57 -16.31
N ALA A 29 4.04 -12.56 -15.81
CA ALA A 29 2.85 -12.87 -16.62
C ALA A 29 2.62 -11.88 -17.77
N VAL A 30 2.94 -10.61 -17.58
CA VAL A 30 2.89 -9.59 -18.65
C VAL A 30 4.19 -9.52 -19.48
N GLY A 31 5.15 -10.40 -19.20
CA GLY A 31 6.39 -10.53 -19.96
C GLY A 31 7.40 -9.39 -19.75
N MET A 32 7.30 -8.64 -18.64
CA MET A 32 8.17 -7.47 -18.41
C MET A 32 9.65 -7.81 -18.36
N SER A 33 10.00 -9.04 -17.94
CA SER A 33 11.38 -9.53 -17.91
C SER A 33 12.06 -9.51 -19.29
N ASN A 34 11.30 -9.55 -20.39
CA ASN A 34 11.81 -9.63 -21.75
C ASN A 34 11.68 -8.31 -22.56
N VAL A 35 11.12 -7.25 -21.97
CA VAL A 35 10.87 -5.99 -22.68
C VAL A 35 12.18 -5.25 -22.99
N LYS A 36 12.44 -5.02 -24.28
CA LYS A 36 13.62 -4.28 -24.78
C LYS A 36 13.36 -2.80 -25.04
N LEU A 37 12.09 -2.42 -25.22
CA LEU A 37 11.66 -1.03 -25.46
C LEU A 37 10.26 -0.85 -24.89
N LEU A 38 10.09 0.07 -23.93
CA LEU A 38 8.78 0.40 -23.37
C LEU A 38 7.89 1.07 -24.42
N GLN A 39 6.77 0.43 -24.72
CA GLN A 39 5.67 1.00 -25.47
C GLN A 39 4.61 1.56 -24.51
N PRO A 40 3.78 2.50 -24.98
CA PRO A 40 2.64 2.99 -24.19
C PRO A 40 1.71 1.85 -23.70
N ALA A 41 1.51 0.82 -24.51
CA ALA A 41 0.71 -0.35 -24.13
C ALA A 41 1.31 -1.14 -22.95
N ASP A 42 2.65 -1.20 -22.83
CA ASP A 42 3.30 -1.87 -21.70
C ASP A 42 3.02 -1.12 -20.40
N MET A 43 2.97 0.21 -20.46
CA MET A 43 2.62 1.05 -19.30
C MET A 43 1.19 0.81 -18.84
N ASP A 44 0.24 0.74 -19.77
CA ASP A 44 -1.16 0.48 -19.45
C ASP A 44 -1.33 -0.93 -18.85
N ASN A 45 -0.67 -1.95 -19.41
CA ASN A 45 -0.66 -3.31 -18.86
C ASN A 45 -0.09 -3.38 -17.44
N VAL A 46 1.03 -2.68 -17.18
CA VAL A 46 1.62 -2.61 -15.84
C VAL A 46 0.67 -1.92 -14.87
N ILE A 47 0.01 -0.83 -15.27
CA ILE A 47 -0.92 -0.12 -14.38
C ILE A 47 -2.18 -0.95 -14.09
N GLU A 48 -2.73 -1.64 -15.08
CA GLU A 48 -3.84 -2.57 -14.88
C GLU A 48 -3.45 -3.70 -13.91
N MET A 49 -2.25 -4.26 -14.07
CA MET A 49 -1.70 -5.24 -13.13
C MET A 49 -1.59 -4.67 -11.71
N LEU A 50 -1.11 -3.43 -11.56
CA LEU A 50 -1.01 -2.78 -10.26
C LEU A 50 -2.38 -2.57 -9.60
N ASP A 51 -3.46 -2.36 -10.36
CA ASP A 51 -4.82 -2.30 -9.79
C ASP A 51 -5.27 -3.69 -9.31
N LYS A 52 -5.01 -4.76 -10.08
CA LYS A 52 -5.31 -6.15 -9.70
C LYS A 52 -4.55 -6.63 -8.47
N LEU A 53 -3.34 -6.13 -8.25
CA LEU A 53 -2.57 -6.42 -7.03
C LEU A 53 -3.26 -5.87 -5.77
N VAL A 54 -4.08 -4.83 -5.92
CA VAL A 54 -4.89 -4.21 -4.87
C VAL A 54 -6.36 -4.65 -4.98
N ALA A 55 -6.58 -5.93 -5.28
CA ALA A 55 -7.90 -6.53 -5.25
C ALA A 55 -8.50 -6.43 -3.82
N PRO A 56 -9.83 -6.29 -3.67
CA PRO A 56 -10.47 -6.08 -2.37
C PRO A 56 -10.17 -7.14 -1.30
N ASP A 57 -9.84 -8.36 -1.71
CA ASP A 57 -9.50 -9.52 -0.87
C ASP A 57 -7.99 -9.64 -0.57
N SER A 58 -7.18 -8.69 -1.03
CA SER A 58 -5.73 -8.71 -0.86
C SER A 58 -5.26 -8.01 0.40
N LEU A 59 -4.20 -8.54 1.02
CA LEU A 59 -3.51 -7.89 2.15
C LEU A 59 -2.98 -6.49 1.80
N VAL A 60 -2.58 -6.29 0.54
CA VAL A 60 -2.14 -4.98 0.03
C VAL A 60 -3.29 -3.98 0.07
N ASN A 61 -4.51 -4.40 -0.31
CA ASN A 61 -5.70 -3.57 -0.19
C ASN A 61 -5.98 -3.20 1.27
N ASP A 62 -6.00 -4.18 2.18
CA ASP A 62 -6.29 -3.92 3.60
C ASP A 62 -5.32 -2.90 4.23
N LEU A 63 -4.03 -3.02 3.89
CA LEU A 63 -2.99 -2.07 4.29
C LEU A 63 -3.26 -0.66 3.75
N LEU A 64 -3.56 -0.56 2.45
CA LEU A 64 -3.78 0.72 1.80
C LEU A 64 -5.10 1.38 2.24
N VAL A 65 -6.15 0.61 2.51
CA VAL A 65 -7.40 1.10 3.11
C VAL A 65 -7.14 1.63 4.52
N THR A 66 -6.34 0.94 5.32
CA THR A 66 -5.95 1.42 6.66
C THR A 66 -5.18 2.73 6.59
N VAL A 67 -4.23 2.85 5.65
CA VAL A 67 -3.49 4.09 5.39
C VAL A 67 -4.42 5.20 4.91
N ALA A 68 -5.38 4.90 4.04
CA ALA A 68 -6.37 5.86 3.55
C ALA A 68 -7.26 6.38 4.68
N ARG A 69 -7.73 5.49 5.57
CA ARG A 69 -8.56 5.84 6.73
C ARG A 69 -7.85 6.80 7.66
N VAL A 70 -6.63 6.43 8.06
CA VAL A 70 -5.76 7.27 8.87
C VAL A 70 -5.51 8.65 8.24
N ALA A 71 -5.26 8.67 6.92
CA ALA A 71 -5.06 9.93 6.20
C ALA A 71 -6.35 10.77 6.14
N ALA A 72 -7.51 10.13 6.00
CA ALA A 72 -8.82 10.77 5.99
C ALA A 72 -9.16 11.40 7.34
N GLU A 73 -8.87 10.72 8.45
CA GLU A 73 -9.05 11.26 9.80
C GLU A 73 -8.23 12.53 10.01
N ARG A 74 -7.00 12.58 9.45
CA ARG A 74 -6.12 13.73 9.60
C ARG A 74 -6.40 14.87 8.61
N PHE A 75 -6.91 14.55 7.42
CA PHE A 75 -7.12 15.49 6.31
C PHE A 75 -8.49 15.27 5.65
N PRO A 76 -9.61 15.47 6.39
CA PRO A 76 -10.95 15.08 5.94
C PRO A 76 -11.40 15.80 4.67
N ASP A 77 -11.04 17.08 4.53
CA ASP A 77 -11.49 17.93 3.41
C ASP A 77 -10.49 17.98 2.25
N GLU A 78 -9.41 17.19 2.31
CA GLU A 78 -8.31 17.25 1.33
C GLU A 78 -8.11 15.92 0.59
N PRO A 79 -9.02 15.53 -0.31
CA PRO A 79 -8.96 14.22 -1.00
C PRO A 79 -7.67 14.04 -1.81
N HIS A 80 -7.11 15.13 -2.32
CA HIS A 80 -5.83 15.11 -3.03
C HIS A 80 -4.64 14.77 -2.12
N ILE A 81 -4.68 15.12 -0.82
CA ILE A 81 -3.66 14.68 0.14
C ILE A 81 -3.73 13.17 0.33
N LEU A 82 -4.93 12.59 0.48
CA LEU A 82 -5.10 11.14 0.60
C LEU A 82 -4.51 10.41 -0.61
N ARG A 83 -4.82 10.87 -1.82
CA ARG A 83 -4.22 10.31 -3.05
C ARG A 83 -2.70 10.42 -3.04
N ARG A 84 -2.14 11.54 -2.57
CA ARG A 84 -0.68 11.70 -2.42
C ARG A 84 -0.08 10.76 -1.38
N VAL A 85 -0.78 10.50 -0.27
CA VAL A 85 -0.33 9.53 0.74
C VAL A 85 -0.31 8.13 0.13
N LEU A 86 -1.39 7.71 -0.53
CA LEU A 86 -1.48 6.41 -1.21
C LEU A 86 -0.43 6.25 -2.29
N SER A 87 -0.24 7.25 -3.16
CA SER A 87 0.82 7.26 -4.17
C SER A 87 2.22 7.13 -3.56
N ASN A 88 2.51 7.82 -2.45
CA ASN A 88 3.80 7.69 -1.78
C ASN A 88 4.01 6.30 -1.16
N VAL A 89 2.97 5.71 -0.56
CA VAL A 89 3.08 4.41 0.11
C VAL A 89 3.14 3.28 -0.91
N TYR A 90 2.18 3.24 -1.83
CA TYR A 90 2.05 2.16 -2.79
C TYR A 90 3.07 2.26 -3.91
N ILE A 91 3.14 3.39 -4.60
CA ILE A 91 3.97 3.52 -5.80
C ILE A 91 5.43 3.81 -5.44
N LEU A 92 5.67 4.89 -4.69
CA LEU A 92 7.03 5.35 -4.43
C LEU A 92 7.83 4.40 -3.52
N ARG A 93 7.21 3.86 -2.47
CA ARG A 93 7.91 3.06 -1.44
C ARG A 93 7.82 1.55 -1.66
N PHE A 94 6.79 1.05 -2.33
CA PHE A 94 6.61 -0.38 -2.57
C PHE A 94 6.88 -0.78 -4.03
N VAL A 95 6.11 -0.28 -4.99
CA VAL A 95 6.21 -0.70 -6.40
C VAL A 95 7.54 -0.30 -7.03
N ASN A 96 7.93 0.98 -6.99
CA ASN A 96 9.12 1.46 -7.71
C ASN A 96 10.41 0.76 -7.29
N PRO A 97 10.71 0.57 -5.99
CA PRO A 97 11.90 -0.18 -5.58
C PRO A 97 11.91 -1.62 -6.10
N LEU A 98 10.74 -2.26 -6.19
CA LEU A 98 10.61 -3.62 -6.70
C LEU A 98 10.76 -3.65 -8.23
N LEU A 99 10.18 -2.72 -8.98
CA LEU A 99 10.39 -2.59 -10.43
C LEU A 99 11.89 -2.41 -10.75
N ILE A 100 12.58 -1.57 -9.99
CA ILE A 100 14.01 -1.33 -10.16
C ILE A 100 14.81 -2.59 -9.82
N SER A 101 14.48 -3.29 -8.74
CA SER A 101 15.20 -4.48 -8.29
C SER A 101 14.94 -5.71 -9.17
N TYR A 102 13.72 -5.88 -9.67
CA TYR A 102 13.26 -7.07 -10.38
C TYR A 102 13.96 -7.25 -11.73
N MET A 103 14.26 -6.14 -12.42
CA MET A 103 14.97 -6.13 -13.71
C MET A 103 16.42 -5.64 -13.57
N SER A 104 17.09 -5.99 -12.46
CA SER A 104 18.44 -5.48 -12.14
C SER A 104 19.40 -5.65 -13.33
N GLY A 105 19.94 -4.53 -13.83
CA GLY A 105 20.89 -4.49 -14.95
C GLY A 105 20.35 -3.93 -16.27
N ASN A 106 19.05 -3.66 -16.39
CA ASN A 106 18.45 -3.07 -17.60
C ASN A 106 18.00 -1.62 -17.35
N LEU A 107 18.53 -0.64 -18.09
CA LEU A 107 18.12 0.79 -18.04
C LEU A 107 16.59 0.99 -18.14
N MET A 108 15.88 0.04 -18.73
CA MET A 108 14.43 0.03 -18.86
C MET A 108 13.71 0.02 -17.50
N ASN A 109 14.31 -0.56 -16.47
CA ASN A 109 13.71 -0.66 -15.14
C ASN A 109 13.49 0.73 -14.50
N GLN A 110 14.45 1.63 -14.70
CA GLN A 110 14.38 3.02 -14.25
C GLN A 110 13.39 3.81 -15.08
N GLN A 111 13.28 3.54 -16.38
CA GLN A 111 12.31 4.21 -17.26
C GLN A 111 10.88 3.80 -16.88
N LEU A 112 10.62 2.52 -16.65
CA LEU A 112 9.33 2.02 -16.22
C LEU A 112 8.95 2.62 -14.85
N ALA A 113 9.84 2.53 -13.86
CA ALA A 113 9.58 3.10 -12.54
C ALA A 113 9.35 4.63 -12.60
N LYS A 114 10.09 5.36 -13.45
CA LYS A 114 9.86 6.80 -13.67
C LYS A 114 8.50 7.06 -14.30
N ALA A 115 8.10 6.29 -15.31
CA ALA A 115 6.81 6.46 -15.98
C ALA A 115 5.63 6.13 -15.06
N VAL A 116 5.74 5.05 -14.27
CA VAL A 116 4.74 4.69 -13.25
C VAL A 116 4.64 5.80 -12.19
N GLN A 117 5.79 6.33 -11.73
CA GLN A 117 5.79 7.45 -10.79
C GLN A 117 5.19 8.72 -11.38
N ALA A 118 5.42 9.03 -12.65
CA ALA A 118 4.84 10.17 -13.33
C ALA A 118 3.31 10.05 -13.40
N ALA A 119 2.79 8.90 -13.83
CA ALA A 119 1.35 8.62 -13.83
C ALA A 119 0.74 8.73 -12.42
N ALA A 120 1.43 8.21 -11.40
CA ALA A 120 0.99 8.28 -10.01
C ALA A 120 0.98 9.70 -9.45
N ASN A 121 1.89 10.57 -9.90
CA ASN A 121 1.91 11.98 -9.50
C ASN A 121 0.72 12.74 -10.11
N VAL A 122 0.41 12.50 -11.39
CA VAL A 122 -0.76 13.06 -12.07
C VAL A 122 -2.05 12.58 -11.41
N ALA A 123 -2.16 11.27 -11.15
CA ALA A 123 -3.29 10.65 -10.46
C ALA A 123 -3.56 11.31 -9.09
N ALA A 124 -2.48 11.60 -8.34
CA ALA A 124 -2.56 12.19 -7.02
C ALA A 124 -2.77 13.71 -7.00
N ALA A 125 -2.62 14.40 -8.14
CA ALA A 125 -2.77 15.85 -8.20
C ALA A 125 -4.18 16.31 -7.80
N ALA A 126 -4.28 17.50 -7.19
CA ALA A 126 -5.56 18.15 -6.95
C ALA A 126 -6.24 18.47 -8.29
N SER A 127 -5.51 19.20 -9.14
CA SER A 127 -5.92 19.62 -10.48
C SER A 127 -4.81 19.28 -11.48
N PRO A 128 -4.85 18.09 -12.11
CA PRO A 128 -3.88 17.74 -13.15
C PRO A 128 -4.11 18.60 -14.40
N ARG A 129 -3.03 18.91 -15.13
CA ARG A 129 -3.17 19.54 -16.46
C ARG A 129 -3.71 18.50 -17.43
N LEU A 130 -4.64 18.91 -18.30
CA LEU A 130 -5.30 17.98 -19.24
C LEU A 130 -4.30 17.24 -20.14
N GLU A 131 -3.22 17.92 -20.52
CA GLU A 131 -2.12 17.39 -21.34
C GLU A 131 -1.31 16.27 -20.67
N ASP A 132 -1.28 16.23 -19.34
CA ASP A 132 -0.52 15.24 -18.56
C ASP A 132 -1.35 13.99 -18.23
N VAL A 133 -2.66 14.03 -18.49
CA VAL A 133 -3.59 12.94 -18.14
C VAL A 133 -3.50 11.82 -19.18
N THR A 134 -3.01 10.67 -18.73
CA THR A 134 -2.97 9.42 -19.49
C THR A 134 -4.02 8.42 -18.97
N VAL A 135 -4.33 7.39 -19.76
CA VAL A 135 -5.18 6.26 -19.35
C VAL A 135 -4.66 5.66 -18.04
N GLY A 136 -3.37 5.34 -17.99
CA GLY A 136 -2.72 4.87 -16.77
C GLY A 136 -2.89 5.80 -15.55
N SER A 137 -2.75 7.11 -15.71
CA SER A 137 -2.96 8.06 -14.60
C SER A 137 -4.42 8.08 -14.11
N GLN A 138 -5.39 7.89 -15.02
CA GLN A 138 -6.81 7.80 -14.67
C GLN A 138 -7.12 6.50 -13.93
N CYS A 139 -6.54 5.37 -14.36
CA CYS A 139 -6.66 4.08 -13.67
C CYS A 139 -6.11 4.16 -12.23
N LEU A 140 -4.91 4.73 -12.05
CA LEU A 140 -4.35 4.94 -10.71
C LEU A 140 -5.19 5.90 -9.87
N ARG A 141 -5.79 6.92 -10.47
CA ARG A 141 -6.71 7.83 -9.76
C ARG A 141 -7.96 7.08 -9.30
N ALA A 142 -8.55 6.25 -10.16
CA ALA A 142 -9.69 5.42 -9.81
C ALA A 142 -9.36 4.43 -8.67
N LEU A 143 -8.20 3.80 -8.72
CA LEU A 143 -7.68 2.95 -7.63
C LEU A 143 -7.60 3.73 -6.30
N PHE A 144 -7.01 4.93 -6.30
CA PHE A 144 -6.90 5.73 -5.08
C PHE A 144 -8.27 6.19 -4.55
N GLU A 145 -9.22 6.51 -5.43
CA GLU A 145 -10.59 6.86 -5.04
C GLU A 145 -11.35 5.64 -4.48
N ARG A 146 -11.14 4.45 -5.04
CA ARG A 146 -11.71 3.19 -4.52
C ARG A 146 -11.24 2.92 -3.10
N LEU A 147 -9.93 3.06 -2.85
CA LEU A 147 -9.34 2.90 -1.52
C LEU A 147 -9.87 3.95 -0.54
N ARG A 148 -10.04 5.20 -0.99
CA ARG A 148 -10.64 6.26 -0.18
C ARG A 148 -12.10 5.96 0.18
N ALA A 149 -12.89 5.49 -0.78
CA ALA A 149 -14.29 5.13 -0.54
C ALA A 149 -14.41 3.96 0.45
N ALA A 150 -13.59 2.92 0.29
CA ALA A 150 -13.54 1.79 1.23
C ALA A 150 -13.14 2.20 2.65
N ALA A 151 -12.23 3.18 2.77
CA ALA A 151 -11.84 3.74 4.06
C ALA A 151 -12.99 4.48 4.77
N ALA A 152 -13.91 5.09 4.02
CA ALA A 152 -15.08 5.77 4.57
C ALA A 152 -16.16 4.79 5.07
N THR A 153 -16.33 3.66 4.39
CA THR A 153 -17.33 2.63 4.77
C THR A 153 -16.90 1.79 5.96
N ALA A 154 -15.59 1.62 6.19
CA ALA A 154 -15.06 0.88 7.33
C ALA A 154 -15.16 1.62 8.69
N GLY A 155 -15.79 2.80 8.71
CA GLY A 155 -16.00 3.64 9.90
C GLY A 155 -17.37 3.50 10.55
N GLU A 156 -18.31 2.74 9.96
CA GLU A 156 -19.52 2.35 10.68
C GLU A 156 -19.18 1.26 11.71
N PRO A 157 -19.62 1.39 12.98
CA PRO A 157 -19.28 0.41 14.01
C PRO A 157 -19.95 -0.93 13.66
N GLU A 158 -19.16 -1.87 13.13
CA GLU A 158 -19.57 -3.26 13.08
C GLU A 158 -19.90 -3.72 14.50
N ALA A 159 -21.12 -4.21 14.69
CA ALA A 159 -21.51 -4.98 15.87
C ALA A 159 -20.47 -6.09 16.13
N PRO A 160 -20.23 -6.50 17.39
CA PRO A 160 -19.15 -7.40 17.76
C PRO A 160 -19.22 -8.68 16.92
N VAL A 161 -18.23 -8.86 16.04
CA VAL A 161 -18.12 -10.02 15.15
C VAL A 161 -18.00 -11.27 16.02
N LYS A 162 -19.05 -12.10 16.03
CA LYS A 162 -18.96 -13.47 16.55
C LYS A 162 -17.90 -14.22 15.73
N PRO A 163 -16.98 -14.96 16.35
CA PRO A 163 -15.92 -15.66 15.63
C PRO A 163 -16.55 -16.75 14.75
N SER A 164 -16.55 -16.53 13.43
CA SER A 164 -17.02 -17.51 12.45
C SER A 164 -15.89 -18.53 12.16
N CYS A 165 -16.23 -19.78 12.45
CA CYS A 165 -15.66 -21.09 12.08
C CYS A 165 -14.28 -21.18 11.36
N PRO A 166 -13.36 -22.07 11.81
CA PRO A 166 -11.93 -22.05 11.49
C PRO A 166 -11.53 -22.92 10.28
N LYS A 167 -12.11 -22.73 9.09
CA LYS A 167 -11.82 -23.61 7.93
C LYS A 167 -10.96 -23.02 6.79
N HIS A 168 -10.54 -21.77 6.90
CA HIS A 168 -9.55 -21.18 5.98
C HIS A 168 -8.47 -20.37 6.72
N ALA A 169 -8.08 -20.83 7.91
CA ALA A 169 -6.87 -20.35 8.56
C ALA A 169 -5.67 -20.97 7.83
N GLU A 170 -5.36 -20.48 6.62
CA GLU A 170 -3.94 -20.28 6.32
C GLU A 170 -3.38 -19.48 7.48
N THR A 171 -2.32 -19.99 8.09
CA THR A 171 -1.65 -19.46 9.28
C THR A 171 -1.25 -18.02 9.03
N ARG A 172 -2.20 -17.11 9.28
CA ARG A 172 -2.13 -15.74 8.81
C ARG A 172 -0.92 -15.10 9.45
N CYS A 173 -0.17 -14.34 8.66
CA CYS A 173 0.78 -13.30 9.06
C CYS A 173 0.17 -12.21 9.99
N CYS A 174 -0.91 -12.51 10.73
CA CYS A 174 -1.78 -11.61 11.47
C CYS A 174 -1.08 -10.88 12.62
N ASP A 175 -0.15 -11.49 13.36
CA ASP A 175 0.39 -10.83 14.56
C ASP A 175 1.38 -9.70 14.21
N TRP A 176 2.20 -9.88 13.17
CA TRP A 176 3.15 -8.91 12.65
C TRP A 176 2.41 -7.73 12.03
N MET A 177 1.34 -8.01 11.28
CA MET A 177 0.44 -7.01 10.71
C MET A 177 -0.26 -6.20 11.80
N ALA A 178 -0.78 -6.86 12.83
CA ALA A 178 -1.39 -6.19 13.98
C ALA A 178 -0.37 -5.32 14.73
N ILE A 179 0.84 -5.83 14.97
CA ILE A 179 1.95 -5.10 15.58
C ILE A 179 2.33 -3.89 14.72
N ILE A 180 2.40 -4.04 13.39
CA ILE A 180 2.73 -2.94 12.49
C ILE A 180 1.62 -1.90 12.47
N CYS A 181 0.36 -2.28 12.26
CA CYS A 181 -0.78 -1.36 12.30
C CYS A 181 -0.86 -0.62 13.63
N HIS A 182 -0.54 -1.29 14.73
CA HIS A 182 -0.54 -0.70 16.06
C HIS A 182 0.66 0.23 16.29
N LEU A 183 1.86 -0.11 15.81
CA LEU A 183 3.04 0.77 15.84
C LEU A 183 2.88 1.98 14.90
N LEU A 184 2.18 1.83 13.78
CA LEU A 184 1.78 2.93 12.90
C LEU A 184 0.80 3.87 13.63
N HIS A 185 -0.22 3.33 14.30
CA HIS A 185 -1.14 4.10 15.13
C HIS A 185 -0.41 4.85 16.26
N TYR A 186 0.47 4.16 16.98
CA TYR A 186 1.25 4.71 18.09
C TYR A 186 2.20 5.83 17.65
N ALA A 187 2.89 5.66 16.53
CA ALA A 187 3.80 6.68 16.01
C ALA A 187 3.10 7.96 15.53
N MET A 188 1.81 7.88 15.19
CA MET A 188 1.02 9.05 14.82
C MET A 188 0.42 9.76 16.03
N THR A 189 0.04 9.02 17.06
CA THR A 189 -0.53 9.56 18.32
C THR A 189 0.57 10.12 19.25
N SER A 190 1.79 9.59 19.19
CA SER A 190 2.92 10.04 20.02
C SER A 190 3.50 11.41 19.65
N ARG A 191 3.00 12.09 18.61
CA ARG A 191 3.42 13.46 18.26
C ARG A 191 2.83 14.54 19.19
N GLU A 192 1.91 14.18 20.08
CA GLU A 192 1.21 15.13 20.96
C GLU A 192 1.58 15.03 22.46
N GLY A 193 2.49 14.15 22.86
CA GLY A 193 2.91 13.99 24.25
C GLY A 193 3.12 12.54 24.64
N ALA A 194 3.80 12.31 25.77
CA ALA A 194 4.31 11.02 26.25
C ALA A 194 3.32 9.86 26.01
N PRO A 195 3.59 8.98 25.04
CA PRO A 195 2.60 8.01 24.64
C PRO A 195 2.50 6.90 25.68
N GLN A 196 1.28 6.59 26.13
CA GLN A 196 1.03 5.42 26.94
C GLN A 196 0.96 4.22 26.02
N VAL A 197 1.94 3.33 26.13
CA VAL A 197 1.96 2.06 25.40
C VAL A 197 0.70 1.28 25.75
N ASP A 198 -0.09 0.94 24.73
CA ASP A 198 -1.32 0.17 24.90
C ASP A 198 -1.00 -1.17 25.62
N PRO A 199 -1.70 -1.51 26.72
CA PRO A 199 -1.56 -2.78 27.41
C PRO A 199 -1.71 -4.00 26.49
N ILE A 200 -2.48 -3.88 25.40
CA ILE A 200 -2.67 -4.93 24.39
C ILE A 200 -1.35 -5.23 23.68
N LEU A 201 -0.49 -4.24 23.42
CA LEU A 201 0.83 -4.45 22.83
C LEU A 201 1.73 -5.27 23.76
N PHE A 202 1.69 -5.00 25.06
CA PHE A 202 2.42 -5.80 26.04
C PHE A 202 1.91 -7.24 26.11
N GLN A 203 0.61 -7.44 26.03
CA GLN A 203 0.02 -8.78 25.99
C GLN A 203 0.45 -9.54 24.73
N LEU A 204 0.49 -8.88 23.57
CA LEU A 204 0.95 -9.49 22.31
C LEU A 204 2.44 -9.83 22.34
N ILE A 205 3.29 -8.93 22.86
CA ILE A 205 4.73 -9.17 23.03
C ILE A 205 4.97 -10.34 23.99
N ASN A 206 4.22 -10.41 25.08
CA ASN A 206 4.36 -11.47 26.08
C ASN A 206 3.84 -12.81 25.56
N ALA A 207 2.71 -12.83 24.84
CA ALA A 207 2.19 -14.03 24.18
C ALA A 207 3.22 -14.60 23.18
N HIS A 208 3.95 -13.73 22.48
CA HIS A 208 4.96 -14.18 21.53
C HIS A 208 6.23 -14.71 22.20
N LYS A 209 6.61 -14.18 23.38
CA LYS A 209 7.70 -14.75 24.19
C LYS A 209 7.38 -16.15 24.71
N SER A 210 6.13 -16.43 25.08
CA SER A 210 5.71 -17.76 25.54
C SER A 210 5.63 -18.81 24.43
N SER A 211 5.49 -18.42 23.16
CA SER A 211 5.41 -19.36 22.03
C SER A 211 6.77 -19.91 21.58
N TYR A 212 7.88 -19.40 22.13
CA TYR A 212 9.24 -19.87 21.90
C TYR A 212 9.88 -20.51 23.16
N SER A 213 9.08 -20.82 24.17
CA SER A 213 9.50 -21.52 25.41
C SER A 213 9.10 -22.99 25.36
#